data_AF-A0A8B7ZYE2-F1
#
_entry.id   AF-A0A8B7ZYE2-F1
#
_cell.length_a   1.000
_cell.length_b   1.000
_cell.length_c   1.000
_cell.angle_alpha   90.00
_cell.angle_beta   90.00
_cell.angle_gamma   90.00
#
_symmetry.space_group_name_H-M   'P 1'
#
loop_
_entity.id
_entity.type
_entity.pdbx_description
1 polymer ?
#
loop_
_entity_poly.entity_id
_entity_poly.type
_entity_poly.pdbx_seq_one_letter_code
_entity_poly.pdbx_strand_id
1 'polypeptide(L)'
;MALKSPTMIAGSRFLTRKSTPARNEKFGRWILAGVLLNLCLGISVSGRVVLQEDRWMSSEEPLSETADDVRIPESSKSGNVENQETEVAVAYGILRDTALSSEPDAAGEEHQEVTALARRSSGGDTYVRWGRTTCPRHSGTRLVYAGYATSSHYSHKGGTSDFICLPKNPQWASHKDGFNSHSFLYGTEYQVGNFDPFSHKNAEHLNNHAVPCAVCRLVRKTKLLYPARLSCPTGWRVEYSGFLMAGHYTHGRTEALCVDKEPEAVVGSSAAKYEALLYVMESVCGSLHCPPYVNGREITCTVCSI
;
A
#
# COMPACT_ATOMS: atom_id res chain seq x y z
N MET A 1 -4.80 67.21 41.34
CA MET A 1 -4.02 68.05 42.26
C MET A 1 -3.01 67.16 43.00
N ALA A 2 -1.76 67.63 43.00
CA ALA A 2 -0.56 67.24 43.77
C ALA A 2 -0.76 66.30 44.98
N LEU A 3 -0.04 65.16 45.03
CA LEU A 3 1.30 64.95 45.63
C LEU A 3 1.33 65.03 47.16
N LYS A 4 1.70 63.91 47.81
CA LYS A 4 2.83 63.84 48.78
C LYS A 4 3.06 62.40 49.30
N SER A 5 4.21 61.84 48.94
CA SER A 5 4.99 60.97 49.84
C SER A 5 5.68 61.88 50.89
N PRO A 6 6.29 61.33 51.96
CA PRO A 6 7.75 61.21 51.87
C PRO A 6 8.44 60.10 52.72
N THR A 7 9.69 59.87 52.30
CA THR A 7 10.94 59.51 53.04
C THR A 7 11.26 58.14 53.64
N MET A 8 12.47 57.70 53.26
CA MET A 8 13.29 56.58 53.74
C MET A 8 14.31 56.98 54.81
N ILE A 9 14.75 56.01 55.64
CA ILE A 9 16.06 55.87 56.33
C ILE A 9 16.20 54.37 56.71
N ALA A 10 17.34 53.67 56.88
CA ALA A 10 18.65 53.49 56.24
C ALA A 10 19.40 52.39 57.05
N GLY A 11 20.22 51.53 56.41
CA GLY A 11 21.30 50.70 57.03
C GLY A 11 20.86 49.37 57.67
N SER A 12 21.57 48.23 57.59
CA SER A 12 22.93 47.91 57.13
C SER A 12 23.11 46.40 56.86
N ARG A 13 23.87 46.11 55.79
CA ARG A 13 24.93 45.08 55.56
C ARG A 13 24.71 43.57 55.77
N PHE A 14 24.99 42.87 54.66
CA PHE A 14 25.82 41.67 54.46
C PHE A 14 25.48 40.38 55.21
N LEU A 15 25.11 39.34 54.45
CA LEU A 15 25.97 38.17 54.20
C LEU A 15 25.46 37.40 52.95
N THR A 16 26.30 37.33 51.92
CA THR A 16 26.13 36.51 50.72
C THR A 16 26.52 35.06 51.01
N ARG A 17 25.68 34.07 50.69
CA ARG A 17 26.10 32.67 50.55
C ARG A 17 25.71 32.15 49.17
N LYS A 18 26.73 32.00 48.31
CA LYS A 18 26.66 31.29 47.02
C LYS A 18 26.50 29.79 47.28
N SER A 19 25.59 29.14 46.57
CA SER A 19 25.53 27.68 46.43
C SER A 19 25.89 27.31 44.98
N THR A 20 27.02 26.65 44.81
CA THR A 20 27.52 26.03 43.57
C THR A 20 26.81 24.69 43.30
N PRO A 21 26.60 24.30 42.03
CA PRO A 21 26.08 22.98 41.67
C PRO A 21 27.21 21.93 41.62
N ALA A 22 26.96 20.74 42.17
CA ALA A 22 27.90 19.63 42.19
C ALA A 22 27.93 18.90 40.83
N ARG A 23 29.10 18.90 40.20
CA ARG A 23 29.47 18.13 39.00
C ARG A 23 29.88 16.73 39.44
N ASN A 24 29.11 15.72 39.05
CA ASN A 24 29.40 14.33 39.36
C ASN A 24 30.24 13.71 38.21
N GLU A 25 31.55 13.68 38.41
CA GLU A 25 32.50 12.91 37.60
C GLU A 25 32.49 11.46 38.08
N LYS A 26 32.01 10.53 37.22
CA LYS A 26 32.33 9.08 37.19
C LYS A 26 31.31 8.33 36.31
N PHE A 27 31.45 8.44 34.98
CA PHE A 27 30.81 7.46 34.06
C PHE A 27 31.53 7.43 32.70
N GLY A 28 32.84 7.26 32.73
CA GLY A 28 33.67 7.07 31.54
C GLY A 28 34.77 6.07 31.85
N ARG A 29 34.44 4.77 31.87
CA ARG A 29 35.42 3.66 31.93
C ARG A 29 34.80 2.25 31.85
N TRP A 30 33.97 1.94 30.84
CA TRP A 30 33.71 0.55 30.40
C TRP A 30 33.32 0.52 28.92
N ILE A 31 34.19 1.06 28.06
CA ILE A 31 34.35 0.64 26.66
C ILE A 31 35.84 0.34 26.53
N LEU A 32 36.19 -0.80 25.93
CA LEU A 32 37.53 -1.42 25.78
C LEU A 32 37.81 -2.60 26.72
N ALA A 33 37.11 -3.73 26.53
CA ALA A 33 37.61 -5.08 26.81
C ALA A 33 36.69 -6.12 26.13
N GLY A 34 36.88 -6.36 24.84
CA GLY A 34 36.10 -7.35 24.09
C GLY A 34 36.58 -7.59 22.67
N VAL A 35 37.85 -7.28 22.38
CA VAL A 35 38.51 -7.58 21.11
C VAL A 35 39.81 -8.28 21.48
N LEU A 36 40.09 -9.39 20.78
CA LEU A 36 41.25 -10.29 20.88
C LEU A 36 41.12 -11.48 21.86
N LEU A 37 40.50 -12.57 21.39
CA LEU A 37 41.14 -13.90 21.40
C LEU A 37 40.34 -14.86 20.50
N ASN A 38 40.74 -15.01 19.24
CA ASN A 38 40.45 -16.21 18.44
C ASN A 38 41.47 -16.26 17.30
N LEU A 39 42.62 -16.84 17.61
CA LEU A 39 43.64 -17.25 16.66
C LEU A 39 43.81 -18.76 16.75
N CYS A 40 43.81 -19.39 15.58
CA CYS A 40 44.38 -20.70 15.27
C CYS A 40 43.64 -21.96 15.73
N LEU A 41 42.63 -22.36 14.94
CA LEU A 41 42.58 -23.74 14.42
C LEU A 41 42.29 -23.67 12.92
N GLY A 42 43.36 -23.75 12.14
CA GLY A 42 43.29 -23.95 10.70
C GLY A 42 42.83 -25.39 10.42
N ILE A 43 41.70 -25.52 9.74
CA ILE A 43 41.39 -26.74 9.00
C ILE A 43 41.54 -26.37 7.53
N SER A 44 42.67 -26.79 6.97
CA SER A 44 42.91 -26.82 5.53
C SER A 44 41.93 -27.82 4.92
N VAL A 45 40.93 -27.33 4.19
CA VAL A 45 40.16 -28.17 3.26
C VAL A 45 40.67 -27.84 1.86
N SER A 46 41.58 -28.69 1.38
CA SER A 46 41.99 -28.73 -0.02
C SER A 46 40.80 -29.23 -0.85
N GLY A 47 39.98 -28.29 -1.33
CA GLY A 47 38.95 -28.55 -2.33
C GLY A 47 39.55 -28.36 -3.73
N ARG A 48 39.77 -29.45 -4.46
CA ARG A 48 40.05 -29.40 -5.91
C ARG A 48 38.83 -28.79 -6.60
N VAL A 49 38.99 -27.61 -7.20
CA VAL A 49 38.05 -27.07 -8.19
C VAL A 49 38.25 -27.88 -9.47
N VAL A 50 37.29 -28.76 -9.78
CA VAL A 50 37.14 -29.33 -11.11
C VAL A 50 36.41 -28.28 -11.93
N LEU A 51 37.15 -27.60 -12.82
CA LEU A 51 36.55 -26.78 -13.87
C LEU A 51 35.97 -27.74 -14.90
N GLN A 52 34.63 -27.83 -14.94
CA GLN A 52 33.93 -28.48 -16.04
C GLN A 52 33.37 -27.39 -16.95
N GLU A 53 33.95 -27.30 -18.14
CA GLU A 53 33.49 -26.43 -19.22
C GLU A 53 32.23 -27.02 -19.85
N ASP A 54 31.06 -26.57 -19.41
CA ASP A 54 29.81 -26.84 -20.15
C ASP A 54 29.64 -25.77 -21.23
N ARG A 55 30.16 -26.13 -22.40
CA ARG A 55 29.98 -25.49 -23.71
C ARG A 55 28.49 -25.49 -24.08
N TRP A 56 27.79 -24.39 -23.79
CA TRP A 56 26.48 -24.12 -24.39
C TRP A 56 26.68 -23.36 -25.71
N MET A 57 26.34 -24.07 -26.78
CA MET A 57 26.38 -23.65 -28.17
C MET A 57 25.19 -22.72 -28.43
N SER A 58 25.45 -21.41 -28.49
CA SER A 58 24.50 -20.42 -29.01
C SER A 58 24.34 -20.62 -30.51
N SER A 59 23.14 -21.00 -30.96
CA SER A 59 22.74 -20.88 -32.36
C SER A 59 21.98 -19.56 -32.51
N GLU A 60 22.68 -18.53 -33.00
CA GLU A 60 22.07 -17.39 -33.67
C GLU A 60 21.95 -17.74 -35.16
N GLU A 61 20.76 -17.58 -35.75
CA GLU A 61 20.64 -17.25 -37.16
C GLU A 61 19.58 -16.16 -37.38
N PRO A 62 19.76 -15.33 -38.42
CA PRO A 62 19.15 -14.01 -38.54
C PRO A 62 17.91 -14.06 -39.43
N LEU A 63 16.99 -13.11 -39.26
CA LEU A 63 15.98 -12.81 -40.27
C LEU A 63 16.02 -11.34 -40.68
N SER A 64 16.09 -11.22 -42.00
CA SER A 64 16.33 -10.09 -42.89
C SER A 64 15.31 -8.95 -42.82
N GLU A 65 15.83 -7.75 -43.02
CA GLU A 65 15.10 -6.57 -43.50
C GLU A 65 14.43 -6.83 -44.85
N THR A 66 13.19 -6.35 -45.00
CA THR A 66 12.76 -5.65 -46.23
C THR A 66 11.90 -4.46 -45.83
N ALA A 67 12.22 -3.33 -46.46
CA ALA A 67 11.60 -2.03 -46.30
C ALA A 67 10.28 -1.95 -47.08
N ASP A 68 9.34 -1.16 -46.59
CA ASP A 68 8.43 -0.43 -47.47
C ASP A 68 8.19 1.00 -46.95
N ASP A 69 8.36 1.91 -47.89
CA ASP A 69 8.43 3.37 -47.81
C ASP A 69 7.02 3.95 -48.03
N VAL A 70 6.54 4.82 -47.12
CA VAL A 70 5.43 5.73 -47.44
C VAL A 70 5.73 7.12 -46.85
N ARG A 71 6.02 8.05 -47.76
CA ARG A 71 6.17 9.48 -47.50
C ARG A 71 4.81 10.23 -47.63
N ILE A 72 4.66 11.14 -46.67
CA ILE A 72 3.65 12.16 -46.29
C ILE A 72 2.96 12.97 -47.42
N PRO A 73 1.87 13.73 -47.13
CA PRO A 73 2.13 15.14 -46.80
C PRO A 73 1.34 15.73 -45.61
N GLU A 74 2.01 16.66 -44.93
CA GLU A 74 1.46 17.60 -43.97
C GLU A 74 0.49 18.58 -44.65
N SER A 75 -0.53 19.04 -43.92
CA SER A 75 -1.05 20.39 -44.10
C SER A 75 -1.33 21.04 -42.76
N SER A 76 -0.67 22.17 -42.53
CA SER A 76 -0.89 23.09 -41.43
C SER A 76 -2.12 23.98 -41.70
N LYS A 77 -2.88 24.33 -40.67
CA LYS A 77 -2.95 25.70 -40.12
C LYS A 77 -4.01 25.88 -39.02
N SER A 78 -3.58 26.73 -38.09
CA SER A 78 -4.26 27.36 -36.96
C SER A 78 -5.49 28.19 -37.33
N GLY A 79 -6.45 28.25 -36.39
CA GLY A 79 -7.52 29.24 -36.34
C GLY A 79 -8.25 29.20 -34.99
N ASN A 80 -7.96 30.16 -34.11
CA ASN A 80 -8.74 30.50 -32.92
C ASN A 80 -10.11 31.06 -33.33
N VAL A 81 -11.22 30.61 -32.72
CA VAL A 81 -12.41 31.45 -32.44
C VAL A 81 -13.08 30.97 -31.14
N GLU A 82 -13.48 31.99 -30.38
CA GLU A 82 -14.00 32.05 -29.02
C GLU A 82 -15.53 31.80 -28.93
N ASN A 83 -15.95 31.28 -27.77
CA ASN A 83 -17.26 31.30 -27.09
C ASN A 83 -18.58 31.31 -27.89
N GLN A 84 -19.46 30.36 -27.55
CA GLN A 84 -20.87 30.68 -27.31
C GLN A 84 -21.55 29.63 -26.40
N GLU A 85 -22.03 30.13 -25.26
CA GLU A 85 -22.93 29.48 -24.32
C GLU A 85 -24.29 29.18 -24.98
N THR A 86 -24.92 28.07 -24.59
CA THR A 86 -26.38 27.94 -24.66
C THR A 86 -26.89 27.14 -23.47
N GLU A 87 -27.53 27.87 -22.55
CA GLU A 87 -28.41 27.32 -21.52
C GLU A 87 -29.64 26.67 -22.15
N VAL A 88 -30.07 25.53 -21.62
CA VAL A 88 -31.45 25.06 -21.81
C VAL A 88 -32.04 24.68 -20.45
N ALA A 89 -33.13 25.35 -20.12
CA ALA A 89 -33.84 25.33 -18.86
C ALA A 89 -34.52 23.98 -18.56
N VAL A 90 -34.46 23.58 -17.28
CA VAL A 90 -35.22 22.47 -16.70
C VAL A 90 -36.59 22.99 -16.25
N ALA A 91 -37.65 22.58 -16.92
CA ALA A 91 -39.03 22.82 -16.48
C ALA A 91 -39.51 21.65 -15.62
N TYR A 92 -39.87 21.92 -14.37
CA TYR A 92 -40.63 21.01 -13.51
C TYR A 92 -42.11 21.07 -13.88
N GLY A 93 -42.71 19.90 -14.17
CA GLY A 93 -44.14 19.73 -14.37
C GLY A 93 -44.71 18.66 -13.43
N ILE A 94 -45.48 19.09 -12.45
CA ILE A 94 -46.34 18.26 -11.58
C ILE A 94 -47.67 18.07 -12.30
N LEU A 95 -48.14 16.83 -12.50
CA LEU A 95 -49.58 16.55 -12.65
C LEU A 95 -49.93 15.20 -12.02
N ARG A 96 -51.06 15.25 -11.30
CA ARG A 96 -51.65 14.23 -10.42
C ARG A 96 -52.44 13.17 -11.19
N ASP A 97 -52.60 12.05 -10.49
CA ASP A 97 -53.32 10.82 -10.84
C ASP A 97 -54.75 11.02 -11.38
N THR A 98 -55.15 10.11 -12.28
CA THR A 98 -56.53 9.63 -12.33
C THR A 98 -56.54 8.17 -12.76
N ALA A 99 -56.97 7.30 -11.87
CA ALA A 99 -57.24 5.88 -12.12
C ALA A 99 -58.60 5.72 -12.81
N LEU A 100 -58.66 4.89 -13.86
CA LEU A 100 -59.89 4.19 -14.23
C LEU A 100 -59.55 2.86 -14.94
N SER A 101 -60.27 1.83 -14.49
CA SER A 101 -60.14 0.40 -14.74
C SER A 101 -60.67 -0.08 -16.10
N SER A 102 -60.00 -1.05 -16.72
CA SER A 102 -60.55 -2.36 -17.17
C SER A 102 -59.55 -3.11 -18.06
N GLU A 103 -59.13 -4.31 -17.62
CA GLU A 103 -58.42 -5.34 -18.41
C GLU A 103 -59.38 -6.04 -19.41
N PRO A 104 -58.94 -6.96 -20.30
CA PRO A 104 -57.58 -7.48 -20.56
C PRO A 104 -57.18 -7.40 -22.05
N ASP A 105 -55.88 -7.38 -22.35
CA ASP A 105 -55.37 -8.11 -23.52
C ASP A 105 -53.84 -8.28 -23.43
N ALA A 106 -53.43 -9.50 -23.76
CA ALA A 106 -52.11 -10.06 -23.57
C ALA A 106 -51.01 -9.34 -24.36
N ALA A 107 -49.96 -8.90 -23.66
CA ALA A 107 -48.55 -8.94 -24.10
C ALA A 107 -47.69 -8.13 -23.10
N GLY A 108 -46.60 -8.71 -22.62
CA GLY A 108 -45.52 -7.93 -21.98
C GLY A 108 -44.97 -8.48 -20.67
N GLU A 109 -44.72 -9.78 -20.58
CA GLU A 109 -43.73 -10.33 -19.64
C GLU A 109 -42.32 -9.87 -20.06
N GLU A 110 -41.92 -8.63 -19.79
CA GLU A 110 -40.51 -8.24 -20.01
C GLU A 110 -39.98 -7.12 -19.10
N HIS A 111 -40.68 -6.79 -18.01
CA HIS A 111 -40.19 -5.78 -17.04
C HIS A 111 -40.00 -6.32 -15.61
N GLN A 112 -40.17 -7.63 -15.39
CA GLN A 112 -39.88 -8.27 -14.10
C GLN A 112 -38.49 -8.93 -14.01
N GLU A 113 -37.80 -9.14 -15.13
CA GLU A 113 -36.49 -9.82 -15.13
C GLU A 113 -35.35 -8.89 -14.69
N VAL A 114 -35.43 -7.59 -15.01
CA VAL A 114 -34.39 -6.61 -14.71
C VAL A 114 -34.31 -6.30 -13.20
N THR A 115 -35.44 -6.36 -12.49
CA THR A 115 -35.50 -6.15 -11.03
C THR A 115 -35.22 -7.44 -10.24
N ALA A 116 -35.47 -8.62 -10.82
CA ALA A 116 -35.15 -9.90 -10.20
C ALA A 116 -33.65 -10.22 -10.23
N LEU A 117 -32.90 -9.77 -11.26
CA LEU A 117 -31.45 -9.98 -11.34
C LEU A 117 -30.68 -9.21 -10.25
N ALA A 118 -31.14 -8.01 -9.89
CA ALA A 118 -30.56 -7.23 -8.81
C ALA A 118 -30.83 -7.84 -7.41
N ARG A 119 -31.86 -8.69 -7.28
CA ARG A 119 -32.19 -9.42 -6.05
C ARG A 119 -31.52 -10.81 -5.93
N ARG A 120 -30.76 -11.26 -6.94
CA ARG A 120 -30.11 -12.59 -6.95
C ARG A 120 -28.63 -12.62 -6.56
N SER A 121 -28.02 -11.49 -6.19
CA SER A 121 -26.67 -11.47 -5.58
C SER A 121 -26.76 -11.36 -4.05
N SER A 122 -27.43 -12.32 -3.41
CA SER A 122 -27.59 -12.34 -1.95
C SER A 122 -26.39 -12.95 -1.20
N GLY A 123 -25.28 -13.24 -1.89
CA GLY A 123 -24.03 -13.68 -1.29
C GLY A 123 -22.84 -13.35 -2.18
N GLY A 124 -21.70 -13.06 -1.56
CA GLY A 124 -20.45 -12.71 -2.21
C GLY A 124 -19.38 -12.40 -1.16
N ASP A 125 -18.10 -12.54 -1.53
CA ASP A 125 -16.96 -12.27 -0.63
C ASP A 125 -16.45 -10.83 -0.78
N THR A 126 -15.52 -10.42 0.07
CA THR A 126 -14.78 -9.16 -0.04
C THR A 126 -13.29 -9.39 0.06
N TYR A 127 -12.50 -8.60 -0.67
CA TYR A 127 -11.05 -8.59 -0.53
C TYR A 127 -10.53 -7.16 -0.57
N VAL A 128 -9.33 -6.97 -0.02
CA VAL A 128 -8.61 -5.70 -0.11
C VAL A 128 -7.61 -5.80 -1.26
N ARG A 129 -7.68 -4.86 -2.21
CA ARG A 129 -6.64 -4.65 -3.21
C ARG A 129 -5.64 -3.65 -2.65
N TRP A 130 -4.49 -4.16 -2.20
CA TRP A 130 -3.44 -3.35 -1.61
C TRP A 130 -2.61 -2.66 -2.69
N GLY A 131 -2.30 -1.39 -2.46
CA GLY A 131 -1.58 -0.53 -3.41
C GLY A 131 -2.43 0.07 -4.51
N ARG A 132 -3.77 0.01 -4.44
CA ARG A 132 -4.67 0.61 -5.44
C ARG A 132 -5.86 1.24 -4.75
N THR A 133 -6.38 2.34 -5.30
CA THR A 133 -7.65 2.94 -4.86
C THR A 133 -8.87 2.46 -5.65
N THR A 134 -8.69 1.53 -6.59
CA THR A 134 -9.74 1.04 -7.49
C THR A 134 -9.80 -0.48 -7.53
N CYS A 135 -10.99 -1.04 -7.75
CA CYS A 135 -11.16 -2.48 -8.01
C CYS A 135 -10.99 -2.80 -9.51
N PRO A 136 -10.67 -4.06 -9.86
CA PRO A 136 -10.64 -4.52 -11.24
C PRO A 136 -11.95 -4.22 -11.98
N ARG A 137 -11.83 -3.76 -13.23
CA ARG A 137 -12.96 -3.36 -14.09
C ARG A 137 -13.52 -4.55 -14.89
N HIS A 138 -13.94 -5.61 -14.22
CA HIS A 138 -14.62 -6.73 -14.87
C HIS A 138 -15.93 -7.09 -14.17
N SER A 139 -16.79 -7.86 -14.86
CA SER A 139 -18.07 -8.28 -14.32
C SER A 139 -17.90 -9.03 -13.00
N GLY A 140 -18.77 -8.71 -12.04
CA GLY A 140 -18.82 -9.37 -10.74
C GLY A 140 -17.87 -8.83 -9.67
N THR A 141 -17.18 -7.70 -9.91
CA THR A 141 -16.36 -7.02 -8.89
C THR A 141 -16.73 -5.54 -8.81
N ARG A 142 -16.93 -5.00 -7.60
CA ARG A 142 -17.32 -3.59 -7.37
C ARG A 142 -16.56 -2.99 -6.20
N LEU A 143 -16.20 -1.71 -6.30
CA LEU A 143 -15.62 -0.96 -5.20
C LEU A 143 -16.65 -0.75 -4.08
N VAL A 144 -16.25 -1.05 -2.84
CA VAL A 144 -16.99 -0.69 -1.62
C VAL A 144 -16.49 0.66 -1.13
N TYR A 145 -15.18 0.76 -0.86
CA TYR A 145 -14.53 2.02 -0.53
C TYR A 145 -13.02 1.96 -0.84
N ALA A 146 -12.42 3.14 -0.99
CA ALA A 146 -10.97 3.32 -1.04
C ALA A 146 -10.46 3.95 0.25
N GLY A 147 -9.18 3.74 0.55
CA GLY A 147 -8.62 4.01 1.86
C GLY A 147 -7.11 4.08 1.90
N TYR A 148 -6.61 4.05 3.13
CA TYR A 148 -5.19 4.03 3.47
C TYR A 148 -4.87 2.75 4.22
N ALA A 149 -3.79 2.07 3.84
CA ALA A 149 -3.30 0.92 4.57
C ALA A 149 -2.68 1.37 5.89
N THR A 150 -3.03 0.66 6.96
CA THR A 150 -2.53 0.92 8.30
C THR A 150 -2.15 -0.36 9.02
N SER A 151 -1.20 -0.26 9.95
CA SER A 151 -0.84 -1.35 10.87
C SER A 151 -0.14 -0.78 12.11
N SER A 152 0.50 -1.63 12.91
CA SER A 152 1.31 -1.21 14.05
C SER A 152 2.66 -0.63 13.61
N HIS A 153 3.20 0.27 14.43
CA HIS A 153 4.57 0.77 14.25
C HIS A 153 5.56 -0.38 14.29
N TYR A 154 6.55 -0.36 13.39
CA TYR A 154 7.48 -1.47 13.19
C TYR A 154 8.26 -1.88 14.45
N SER A 155 8.54 -0.92 15.34
CA SER A 155 9.27 -1.14 16.60
C SER A 155 8.38 -1.49 17.80
N HIS A 156 7.07 -1.33 17.68
CA HIS A 156 6.14 -1.60 18.78
C HIS A 156 5.92 -3.11 18.96
N LYS A 157 5.85 -3.56 20.21
CA LYS A 157 5.62 -4.97 20.56
C LYS A 157 4.14 -5.35 20.66
N GLY A 158 3.26 -4.36 20.80
CA GLY A 158 1.81 -4.53 20.86
C GLY A 158 1.10 -3.75 19.76
N GLY A 159 -0.23 -3.87 19.71
CA GLY A 159 -1.07 -3.34 18.64
C GLY A 159 -1.67 -4.46 17.79
N THR A 160 -1.87 -4.21 16.49
CA THR A 160 -2.32 -5.19 15.49
C THR A 160 -1.16 -5.84 14.74
N SER A 161 -1.27 -7.13 14.41
CA SER A 161 -0.41 -7.79 13.41
C SER A 161 -0.94 -7.65 11.98
N ASP A 162 -2.19 -7.23 11.85
CA ASP A 162 -2.89 -7.23 10.57
C ASP A 162 -2.70 -5.88 9.89
N PHE A 163 -2.84 -5.89 8.57
CA PHE A 163 -2.98 -4.66 7.80
C PHE A 163 -4.46 -4.33 7.64
N ILE A 164 -4.84 -3.10 7.96
CA ILE A 164 -6.22 -2.62 7.95
C ILE A 164 -6.36 -1.51 6.92
N CYS A 165 -7.36 -1.64 6.04
CA CYS A 165 -7.69 -0.60 5.06
C CYS A 165 -8.69 0.39 5.68
N LEU A 166 -8.22 1.54 6.15
CA LEU A 166 -9.09 2.56 6.74
C LEU A 166 -9.74 3.42 5.65
N PRO A 167 -11.06 3.72 5.74
CA PRO A 167 -11.73 4.58 4.78
C PRO A 167 -11.17 6.02 4.83
N LYS A 168 -11.17 6.70 3.69
CA LYS A 168 -10.70 8.10 3.59
C LYS A 168 -11.52 9.09 4.42
N ASN A 169 -12.78 8.77 4.70
CA ASN A 169 -13.69 9.59 5.50
C ASN A 169 -14.14 8.81 6.74
N PRO A 170 -13.43 8.93 7.88
CA PRO A 170 -13.77 8.22 9.10
C PRO A 170 -15.03 8.82 9.77
N GLN A 171 -15.70 8.00 10.58
CA GLN A 171 -16.77 8.44 11.48
C GLN A 171 -16.35 8.17 12.91
N TRP A 172 -16.69 9.09 13.82
CA TRP A 172 -16.27 9.03 15.22
C TRP A 172 -17.49 8.97 16.13
N ALA A 173 -17.44 8.09 17.12
CA ALA A 173 -18.36 8.11 18.26
C ALA A 173 -17.82 9.08 19.33
N SER A 174 -18.07 8.79 20.61
CA SER A 174 -17.46 9.49 21.74
C SER A 174 -15.94 9.37 21.70
N HIS A 175 -15.24 10.49 21.56
CA HIS A 175 -13.78 10.54 21.52
C HIS A 175 -13.25 11.67 22.40
N LYS A 176 -11.99 11.52 22.81
CA LYS A 176 -11.20 12.56 23.46
C LYS A 176 -9.84 12.56 22.78
N ASP A 177 -9.46 13.72 22.25
CA ASP A 177 -8.19 13.86 21.55
C ASP A 177 -7.00 13.61 22.50
N GLY A 178 -5.95 12.99 21.95
CA GLY A 178 -4.74 12.59 22.68
C GLY A 178 -4.53 11.07 22.74
N PHE A 179 -3.36 10.67 23.26
CA PHE A 179 -2.95 9.27 23.37
C PHE A 179 -3.41 8.65 24.69
N ASN A 180 -4.72 8.47 24.85
CA ASN A 180 -5.29 8.04 26.13
C ASN A 180 -5.16 6.53 26.41
N SER A 181 -5.14 5.69 25.36
CA SER A 181 -5.14 4.21 25.50
C SER A 181 -3.89 3.53 24.97
N HIS A 182 -2.99 4.26 24.28
CA HIS A 182 -1.69 3.79 23.80
C HIS A 182 -1.67 2.54 22.89
N SER A 183 -2.80 2.19 22.26
CA SER A 183 -2.85 1.26 21.12
C SER A 183 -3.05 2.07 19.85
N PHE A 184 -2.11 2.00 18.92
CA PHE A 184 -1.99 2.94 17.81
C PHE A 184 -2.13 2.22 16.46
N LEU A 185 -2.75 2.92 15.50
CA LEU A 185 -2.70 2.57 14.08
C LEU A 185 -1.86 3.63 13.37
N TYR A 186 -0.95 3.17 12.53
CA TYR A 186 -0.02 4.01 11.78
C TYR A 186 -0.20 3.81 10.28
N GLY A 187 0.18 4.82 9.50
CA GLY A 187 0.22 4.70 8.05
C GLY A 187 1.23 3.64 7.64
N THR A 188 0.89 2.84 6.62
CA THR A 188 1.82 1.85 6.06
C THR A 188 2.59 2.43 4.90
N GLU A 189 3.91 2.28 4.89
CA GLU A 189 4.81 2.75 3.83
C GLU A 189 5.41 1.59 3.04
N TYR A 190 5.61 1.80 1.73
CA TYR A 190 6.43 0.93 0.91
C TYR A 190 7.91 1.05 1.31
N GLN A 191 8.57 -0.07 1.55
CA GLN A 191 10.02 -0.16 1.74
C GLN A 191 10.63 -0.98 0.61
N VAL A 192 10.87 -0.31 -0.51
CA VAL A 192 11.38 -0.87 -1.77
C VAL A 192 12.66 -0.19 -2.25
N GLY A 193 13.36 0.52 -1.34
CA GLY A 193 14.56 1.28 -1.66
C GLY A 193 15.76 0.44 -2.10
N ASN A 194 15.82 -0.84 -1.70
CA ASN A 194 16.89 -1.75 -2.13
C ASN A 194 16.58 -2.38 -3.50
N PHE A 195 15.34 -2.82 -3.69
CA PHE A 195 14.85 -3.39 -4.94
C PHE A 195 13.35 -3.08 -5.08
N ASP A 196 12.98 -2.50 -6.22
CA ASP A 196 11.61 -2.16 -6.57
C ASP A 196 11.15 -3.03 -7.75
N PRO A 197 10.32 -4.06 -7.51
CA PRO A 197 9.85 -4.95 -8.57
C PRO A 197 8.57 -4.45 -9.26
N PHE A 198 8.03 -3.28 -8.90
CA PHE A 198 6.72 -2.83 -9.33
C PHE A 198 6.76 -2.05 -10.65
N SER A 199 5.60 -1.98 -11.30
CA SER A 199 5.40 -1.09 -12.44
C SER A 199 5.11 0.33 -11.96
N HIS A 200 5.87 1.29 -12.47
CA HIS A 200 5.73 2.72 -12.17
C HIS A 200 4.69 3.46 -13.01
N LYS A 201 3.76 2.74 -13.64
CA LYS A 201 2.71 3.33 -14.47
C LYS A 201 1.77 4.29 -13.71
N ASN A 202 1.58 4.06 -12.41
CA ASN A 202 0.64 4.84 -11.58
C ASN A 202 1.32 5.57 -10.42
N ALA A 203 2.64 5.42 -10.27
CA ALA A 203 3.45 6.10 -9.28
C ALA A 203 4.92 6.07 -9.72
N GLU A 204 5.52 7.24 -9.92
CA GLU A 204 6.93 7.35 -10.32
C GLU A 204 7.89 6.85 -9.24
N HIS A 205 7.55 7.07 -7.97
CA HIS A 205 8.33 6.63 -6.82
C HIS A 205 7.41 5.98 -5.78
N LEU A 206 7.83 4.81 -5.27
CA LEU A 206 7.06 4.07 -4.26
C LEU A 206 7.70 4.13 -2.89
N ASN A 207 9.03 3.98 -2.80
CA ASN A 207 9.72 3.91 -1.52
C ASN A 207 9.35 5.12 -0.61
N ASN A 208 9.09 4.82 0.66
CA ASN A 208 8.59 5.75 1.69
C ASN A 208 7.22 6.37 1.44
N HIS A 209 6.53 6.07 0.34
CA HIS A 209 5.15 6.53 0.17
C HIS A 209 4.18 5.65 0.94
N ALA A 210 3.13 6.28 1.45
CA ALA A 210 2.02 5.59 2.07
C ALA A 210 1.25 4.76 1.03
N VAL A 211 0.80 3.60 1.48
CA VAL A 211 0.18 2.55 0.68
C VAL A 211 -1.34 2.78 0.62
N PRO A 212 -1.93 3.06 -0.55
CA PRO A 212 -3.38 3.12 -0.67
C PRO A 212 -3.99 1.72 -0.67
N CYS A 213 -5.29 1.63 -0.43
CA CYS A 213 -6.03 0.37 -0.51
C CYS A 213 -7.45 0.57 -1.04
N ALA A 214 -8.04 -0.50 -1.56
CA ALA A 214 -9.42 -0.55 -2.01
C ALA A 214 -10.10 -1.82 -1.52
N VAL A 215 -11.24 -1.69 -0.85
CA VAL A 215 -12.07 -2.84 -0.49
C VAL A 215 -13.03 -3.13 -1.63
N CYS A 216 -12.96 -4.34 -2.16
CA CYS A 216 -13.70 -4.81 -3.32
C CYS A 216 -14.70 -5.88 -2.89
N ARG A 217 -15.95 -5.72 -3.32
CA ARG A 217 -17.00 -6.74 -3.19
C ARG A 217 -17.03 -7.59 -4.45
N LEU A 218 -17.15 -8.89 -4.23
CA LEU A 218 -17.33 -9.90 -5.26
C LEU A 218 -18.80 -10.34 -5.31
N VAL A 219 -19.28 -10.71 -6.49
CA VAL A 219 -20.49 -11.54 -6.64
C VAL A 219 -20.19 -13.02 -6.41
N ARG A 220 -18.92 -13.40 -6.61
CA ARG A 220 -18.34 -14.70 -6.34
C ARG A 220 -18.19 -14.91 -4.84
N LYS A 221 -18.35 -16.15 -4.38
CA LYS A 221 -18.55 -16.45 -2.95
C LYS A 221 -17.24 -16.74 -2.22
N THR A 222 -16.17 -17.03 -2.95
CA THR A 222 -14.90 -17.40 -2.36
C THR A 222 -13.77 -16.61 -2.99
N LYS A 223 -12.89 -16.05 -2.17
CA LYS A 223 -11.59 -15.54 -2.59
C LYS A 223 -10.44 -16.46 -2.18
N LEU A 224 -9.31 -16.31 -2.85
CA LEU A 224 -8.05 -16.98 -2.52
C LEU A 224 -6.89 -16.03 -2.76
N LEU A 225 -6.04 -15.81 -1.75
CA LEU A 225 -4.68 -15.33 -1.98
C LEU A 225 -3.82 -16.52 -2.37
N TYR A 226 -3.20 -16.48 -3.55
CA TYR A 226 -2.34 -17.53 -4.07
C TYR A 226 -0.88 -17.04 -4.18
N PRO A 227 -0.03 -17.31 -3.17
CA PRO A 227 1.38 -16.95 -3.18
C PRO A 227 2.20 -17.71 -4.23
N ALA A 228 3.33 -17.13 -4.63
CA ALA A 228 4.28 -17.65 -5.61
C ALA A 228 3.68 -17.98 -6.99
N ARG A 229 2.58 -17.30 -7.35
CA ARG A 229 1.85 -17.51 -8.61
C ARG A 229 1.38 -16.18 -9.19
N LEU A 230 1.43 -16.09 -10.52
CA LEU A 230 0.88 -14.97 -11.31
C LEU A 230 -0.45 -15.32 -12.00
N SER A 231 -0.95 -16.54 -11.79
CA SER A 231 -2.19 -17.06 -12.36
C SER A 231 -3.00 -17.81 -11.32
N CYS A 232 -4.32 -17.87 -11.52
CA CYS A 232 -5.22 -18.61 -10.66
C CYS A 232 -5.30 -20.09 -11.04
N PRO A 233 -5.75 -20.98 -10.12
CA PRO A 233 -6.07 -22.35 -10.47
C PRO A 233 -7.13 -22.42 -11.57
N THR A 234 -7.21 -23.55 -12.27
CA THR A 234 -8.24 -23.78 -13.29
C THR A 234 -9.65 -23.54 -12.72
N GLY A 235 -10.47 -22.79 -13.44
CA GLY A 235 -11.84 -22.43 -13.02
C GLY A 235 -11.94 -21.19 -12.12
N TRP A 236 -10.83 -20.70 -11.58
CA TRP A 236 -10.80 -19.47 -10.79
C TRP A 236 -10.50 -18.26 -11.68
N ARG A 237 -11.08 -17.12 -11.33
CA ARG A 237 -10.78 -15.83 -11.95
C ARG A 237 -9.67 -15.11 -11.22
N VAL A 238 -8.77 -14.49 -11.97
CA VAL A 238 -7.80 -13.51 -11.46
C VAL A 238 -8.54 -12.21 -11.17
N GLU A 239 -8.44 -11.73 -9.93
CA GLU A 239 -8.83 -10.37 -9.57
C GLU A 239 -7.66 -9.41 -9.79
N TYR A 240 -6.47 -9.72 -9.23
CA TYR A 240 -5.23 -8.99 -9.50
C TYR A 240 -4.01 -9.82 -9.11
N SER A 241 -2.83 -9.41 -9.57
CA SER A 241 -1.54 -10.03 -9.23
C SER A 241 -0.48 -8.99 -8.89
N GLY A 242 0.59 -9.43 -8.22
CA GLY A 242 1.73 -8.60 -7.85
C GLY A 242 2.71 -9.32 -6.94
N PHE A 243 3.15 -8.67 -5.87
CA PHE A 243 4.19 -9.17 -4.97
C PHE A 243 3.67 -9.34 -3.54
N LEU A 244 4.07 -10.46 -2.93
CA LEU A 244 3.75 -10.76 -1.55
C LEU A 244 4.64 -9.92 -0.65
N MET A 245 4.04 -9.18 0.28
CA MET A 245 4.74 -8.27 1.17
C MET A 245 4.30 -8.46 2.62
N ALA A 246 5.23 -8.20 3.54
CA ALA A 246 5.02 -8.24 5.00
C ALA A 246 6.01 -7.30 5.70
N GLY A 247 5.97 -7.24 7.03
CA GLY A 247 6.97 -6.53 7.83
C GLY A 247 8.36 -7.17 7.74
N HIS A 248 9.39 -6.37 8.02
CA HIS A 248 10.79 -6.84 8.04
C HIS A 248 11.02 -7.93 9.09
N TYR A 249 11.91 -8.88 8.81
CA TYR A 249 12.15 -10.04 9.67
C TYR A 249 12.67 -9.70 11.09
N THR A 250 13.23 -8.50 11.29
CA THR A 250 13.68 -8.01 12.61
C THR A 250 12.62 -7.23 13.39
N HIS A 251 11.45 -6.97 12.79
CA HIS A 251 10.37 -6.17 13.36
C HIS A 251 9.32 -7.04 14.06
N GLY A 252 8.26 -6.41 14.59
CA GLY A 252 7.07 -7.16 15.01
C GLY A 252 6.47 -7.96 13.86
N ARG A 253 5.91 -9.14 14.15
CA ARG A 253 5.28 -9.99 13.13
C ARG A 253 4.04 -9.30 12.56
N THR A 254 3.93 -9.30 11.23
CA THR A 254 2.70 -8.93 10.52
C THR A 254 2.14 -10.10 9.74
N GLU A 255 0.89 -9.99 9.30
CA GLU A 255 0.37 -10.84 8.22
C GLU A 255 1.09 -10.52 6.90
N ALA A 256 0.99 -11.46 5.94
CA ALA A 256 1.44 -11.25 4.58
C ALA A 256 0.25 -10.86 3.68
N LEU A 257 0.47 -9.91 2.78
CA LEU A 257 -0.54 -9.43 1.84
C LEU A 257 0.00 -9.36 0.42
N CYS A 258 -0.90 -9.28 -0.57
CA CYS A 258 -0.53 -9.12 -1.97
C CYS A 258 -0.67 -7.67 -2.40
N VAL A 259 0.44 -7.00 -2.70
CA VAL A 259 0.43 -5.65 -3.28
C VAL A 259 0.33 -5.78 -4.80
N ASP A 260 -0.55 -4.98 -5.40
CA ASP A 260 -0.75 -4.96 -6.85
C ASP A 260 0.55 -4.63 -7.60
N LYS A 261 0.78 -5.29 -8.75
CA LYS A 261 1.97 -5.07 -9.60
C LYS A 261 2.08 -3.65 -10.17
N GLU A 262 0.97 -2.92 -10.27
CA GLU A 262 0.90 -1.54 -10.77
C GLU A 262 0.40 -0.60 -9.66
N PRO A 263 1.13 -0.48 -8.53
CA PRO A 263 0.64 0.23 -7.37
C PRO A 263 0.55 1.74 -7.60
N GLU A 264 -0.30 2.38 -6.81
CA GLU A 264 -0.43 3.82 -6.64
C GLU A 264 0.30 4.22 -5.34
N ALA A 265 0.75 5.48 -5.27
CA ALA A 265 1.27 6.10 -4.06
C ALA A 265 0.30 7.17 -3.56
N VAL A 266 0.17 7.34 -2.24
CA VAL A 266 -0.61 8.46 -1.71
C VAL A 266 0.13 9.78 -2.03
N VAL A 267 -0.60 10.74 -2.59
CA VAL A 267 -0.03 12.05 -2.95
C VAL A 267 0.42 12.79 -1.69
N GLY A 268 1.64 13.34 -1.72
CA GLY A 268 2.20 14.13 -0.61
C GLY A 268 2.75 13.31 0.56
N SER A 269 2.82 11.98 0.44
CA SER A 269 3.33 11.10 1.50
C SER A 269 4.78 10.63 1.27
N SER A 270 5.60 11.35 0.52
CA SER A 270 6.96 10.91 0.14
C SER A 270 7.99 10.94 1.28
N ALA A 271 7.64 11.56 2.41
CA ALA A 271 8.51 11.70 3.57
C ALA A 271 8.59 10.38 4.34
N ALA A 272 9.80 9.87 4.58
CA ALA A 272 10.01 8.67 5.38
C ALA A 272 9.57 8.89 6.84
N LYS A 273 8.42 8.34 7.21
CA LYS A 273 7.89 8.36 8.59
C LYS A 273 8.34 7.15 9.39
N TYR A 274 8.65 6.05 8.72
CA TYR A 274 9.07 4.78 9.32
C TYR A 274 8.07 4.30 10.36
N GLU A 275 6.79 4.22 10.00
CA GLU A 275 5.75 3.77 10.93
C GLU A 275 5.42 2.28 10.75
N ALA A 276 4.31 1.95 10.09
CA ALA A 276 4.08 0.59 9.60
C ALA A 276 4.80 0.43 8.25
N LEU A 277 5.46 -0.70 8.03
CA LEU A 277 6.37 -0.87 6.89
C LEU A 277 6.10 -2.17 6.15
N LEU A 278 6.06 -2.10 4.81
CA LEU A 278 5.91 -3.26 3.93
C LEU A 278 7.17 -3.49 3.10
N TYR A 279 7.71 -4.71 3.19
CA TYR A 279 8.86 -5.20 2.46
C TYR A 279 8.44 -6.36 1.56
N VAL A 280 9.04 -6.45 0.38
CA VAL A 280 8.85 -7.60 -0.52
C VAL A 280 9.40 -8.85 0.17
N MET A 281 8.60 -9.92 0.20
CA MET A 281 9.04 -11.19 0.77
C MET A 281 9.92 -11.95 -0.21
N GLU A 282 10.96 -12.60 0.30
CA GLU A 282 11.90 -13.40 -0.47
C GLU A 282 11.90 -14.85 0.03
N SER A 283 12.11 -15.83 -0.87
CA SER A 283 12.29 -17.22 -0.45
C SER A 283 13.65 -17.45 0.21
N VAL A 284 13.66 -18.15 1.35
CA VAL A 284 14.89 -18.65 1.96
C VAL A 284 14.92 -20.17 1.82
N CYS A 285 15.96 -20.70 1.18
CA CYS A 285 16.11 -22.14 1.01
C CYS A 285 16.48 -22.83 2.33
N GLY A 286 16.15 -24.12 2.43
CA GLY A 286 16.37 -24.93 3.62
C GLY A 286 15.32 -26.03 3.68
N SER A 287 14.37 -25.93 4.61
CA SER A 287 13.15 -26.74 4.57
C SER A 287 12.24 -26.35 3.40
N LEU A 288 12.37 -25.13 2.87
CA LEU A 288 11.79 -24.77 1.57
C LEU A 288 12.63 -25.43 0.47
N HIS A 289 11.98 -26.27 -0.34
CA HIS A 289 12.62 -27.01 -1.42
C HIS A 289 13.09 -26.07 -2.53
N CYS A 290 14.39 -26.09 -2.81
CA CYS A 290 15.03 -25.33 -3.88
C CYS A 290 15.86 -26.30 -4.73
N PRO A 291 15.53 -26.53 -6.01
CA PRO A 291 14.40 -25.98 -6.81
C PRO A 291 13.00 -26.49 -6.37
N PRO A 292 11.87 -25.90 -6.82
CA PRO A 292 11.73 -24.84 -7.82
C PRO A 292 11.85 -23.42 -7.24
N TYR A 293 11.86 -23.25 -5.92
CA TYR A 293 12.17 -21.95 -5.31
C TYR A 293 13.65 -21.62 -5.49
N VAL A 294 13.97 -20.34 -5.43
CA VAL A 294 15.34 -19.84 -5.56
C VAL A 294 15.67 -18.99 -4.35
N ASN A 295 16.83 -19.22 -3.73
CA ASN A 295 17.24 -18.48 -2.53
C ASN A 295 17.30 -16.98 -2.83
N GLY A 296 16.67 -16.17 -1.99
CA GLY A 296 16.60 -14.72 -2.12
C GLY A 296 15.67 -14.20 -3.22
N ARG A 297 14.83 -15.04 -3.84
CA ARG A 297 13.92 -14.57 -4.91
C ARG A 297 12.61 -14.01 -4.34
N GLU A 298 12.19 -12.88 -4.88
CA GLU A 298 10.95 -12.19 -4.53
C GLU A 298 9.73 -13.05 -4.82
N ILE A 299 8.80 -13.09 -3.87
CA ILE A 299 7.61 -13.92 -3.95
C ILE A 299 6.48 -13.13 -4.61
N THR A 300 6.05 -13.60 -5.78
CA THR A 300 4.84 -13.08 -6.43
C THR A 300 3.57 -13.55 -5.74
N CYS A 301 2.42 -12.96 -6.08
CA CYS A 301 1.12 -13.37 -5.59
C CYS A 301 0.02 -13.04 -6.59
N THR A 302 -1.10 -13.76 -6.46
CA THR A 302 -2.34 -13.46 -7.19
C THR A 302 -3.53 -13.60 -6.25
N VAL A 303 -4.47 -12.66 -6.30
CA VAL A 303 -5.77 -12.80 -5.66
C VAL A 303 -6.77 -13.32 -6.67
N CYS A 304 -7.45 -14.41 -6.30
CA CYS A 304 -8.34 -15.18 -7.14
C CYS A 304 -9.75 -15.24 -6.55
N SER A 305 -10.75 -15.53 -7.37
CA SER A 305 -12.12 -15.75 -6.91
C SER A 305 -12.91 -16.79 -7.73
N ILE A 306 -13.96 -17.37 -7.13
CA ILE A 306 -14.90 -18.29 -7.77
C ILE A 306 -16.32 -18.21 -7.19
#